data_AF-A0A7W7N854-F1
#
_entry.id   AF-A0A7W7N854-F1
#
_cell.length_a   1.000
_cell.length_b   1.000
_cell.length_c   1.000
_cell.angle_alpha   90.00
_cell.angle_beta   90.00
_cell.angle_gamma   90.00
#
_symmetry.space_group_name_H-M   'P 1'
#
loop_
_entity.id
_entity.type
_entity.pdbx_description
1 polymer ?
#
loop_
_entity_poly.entity_id
_entity_poly.type
_entity_poly.pdbx_seq_one_letter_code
_entity_poly.pdbx_strand_id
1 'polypeptide(L)'
;MKNKILSIFSRAVLFVCGFLLIGSIFVPMWKIELTAPQYPEGLVLKLHATKIAGDVDIINGLNHYIGMKTLHTEDFIEFKILPYILGLFGIIALSCSFYAKRNSLYILFCSFVLFGVLAAIDFYRWNYDYGHNLDPNAAIRVPGMAYQPPLLGYKQLLNFGAYSIPDIGGWMLITVGVLLFLAIIKERKSALGFNKFFSVLIIASFLFSCSGDRPISIKINTDNCDYCKMGISDGKYGSEIITQKGRAYKFDDIACMVNYCKEHSDMKVKSYYVHDYTKENELIQAEKAFFISGGTIKSPMHGNIAAFSTESQSQAFGAESKGTEIQWASILEK
;
A
#
# COMPACT_ATOMS: atom_id res chain seq x y z
N MET A 1 41.87 -6.52 18.19
CA MET A 1 41.07 -5.74 19.17
C MET A 1 40.69 -6.65 20.33
N LYS A 2 40.97 -6.28 21.59
CA LYS A 2 40.59 -7.11 22.76
C LYS A 2 39.08 -7.35 22.74
N ASN A 3 38.67 -8.62 22.71
CA ASN A 3 37.27 -9.06 22.69
C ASN A 3 36.62 -8.69 24.03
N LYS A 4 36.06 -7.48 24.11
CA LYS A 4 35.38 -7.00 25.33
C LYS A 4 34.03 -7.68 25.47
N ILE A 5 33.70 -8.01 26.72
CA ILE A 5 32.37 -8.46 27.13
C ILE A 5 31.35 -7.36 26.79
N LEU A 6 30.16 -7.75 26.35
CA LEU A 6 29.07 -6.85 26.00
C LEU A 6 28.58 -6.04 27.21
N SER A 7 28.11 -4.82 26.96
CA SER A 7 27.44 -4.00 27.97
C SER A 7 26.13 -4.62 28.45
N ILE A 8 25.69 -4.26 29.67
CA ILE A 8 24.41 -4.71 30.25
C ILE A 8 23.24 -4.39 29.31
N PHE A 9 23.25 -3.21 28.69
CA PHE A 9 22.26 -2.81 27.69
C PHE A 9 22.20 -3.80 26.52
N SER A 10 23.34 -4.08 25.87
CA SER A 10 23.38 -5.00 24.72
C SER A 10 22.97 -6.42 25.10
N ARG A 11 23.28 -6.86 26.32
CA ARG A 11 22.84 -8.15 26.86
C ARG A 11 21.32 -8.20 27.08
N ALA A 12 20.74 -7.15 27.67
CA ALA A 12 19.29 -7.04 27.84
C ALA A 12 18.56 -7.00 26.48
N VAL A 13 19.11 -6.27 25.51
CA VAL A 13 18.60 -6.25 24.12
C VAL A 13 18.60 -7.66 23.53
N LEU A 14 19.71 -8.40 23.63
CA LEU A 14 19.79 -9.78 23.14
C LEU A 14 18.77 -10.71 23.80
N PHE A 15 18.53 -10.53 25.10
CA PHE A 15 17.51 -11.29 25.83
C PHE A 15 16.11 -11.02 25.26
N VAL A 16 15.74 -9.74 25.09
CA VAL A 16 14.46 -9.34 24.49
C VAL A 16 14.33 -9.85 23.05
N CYS A 17 15.38 -9.72 22.22
CA CYS A 17 15.37 -10.24 20.85
C CYS A 17 15.12 -11.76 20.82
N GLY A 18 15.70 -12.51 21.77
CA GLY A 18 15.48 -13.94 21.90
C GLY A 18 14.01 -14.32 22.08
N PHE A 19 13.32 -13.64 23.01
CA PHE A 19 11.89 -13.86 23.23
C PHE A 19 11.03 -13.37 22.06
N LEU A 20 11.39 -12.25 21.43
CA LEU A 20 10.67 -11.77 20.25
C LEU A 20 10.76 -12.77 19.09
N LEU A 21 11.94 -13.34 18.84
CA LEU A 21 12.16 -14.35 17.80
C LEU A 21 11.36 -15.62 18.06
N ILE A 22 11.41 -16.15 19.29
CA ILE A 22 10.65 -17.37 19.65
C ILE A 22 9.16 -17.08 19.63
N GLY A 23 8.73 -15.95 20.22
CA GLY A 23 7.33 -15.54 20.26
C GLY A 23 6.73 -15.33 18.88
N SER A 24 7.52 -14.83 17.92
CA SER A 24 7.08 -14.63 16.55
C SER A 24 6.52 -15.92 15.94
N ILE A 25 7.10 -17.09 16.21
CA ILE A 25 6.68 -18.39 15.65
C ILE A 25 5.18 -18.68 15.85
N PHE A 26 4.58 -18.16 16.93
CA PHE A 26 3.20 -18.46 17.33
C PHE A 26 2.17 -17.46 16.80
N VAL A 27 2.59 -16.41 16.10
CA VAL A 27 1.72 -15.34 15.58
C VAL A 27 1.86 -15.21 14.05
N PRO A 28 0.91 -14.58 13.34
CA PRO A 28 1.07 -14.34 11.90
C PRO A 28 2.27 -13.43 11.64
N MET A 29 3.11 -13.80 10.66
CA MET A 29 4.26 -13.02 10.23
C MET A 29 3.85 -11.89 9.29
N TRP A 30 2.94 -12.20 8.38
CA TRP A 30 2.56 -11.33 7.28
C TRP A 30 1.07 -11.48 7.02
N LYS A 31 0.46 -10.40 6.52
CA LYS A 31 -0.92 -10.45 6.03
C LYS A 31 -1.03 -9.82 4.65
N ILE A 32 -1.87 -10.41 3.82
CA ILE A 32 -2.28 -9.87 2.52
C ILE A 32 -3.79 -9.69 2.60
N GLU A 33 -4.23 -8.44 2.55
CA GLU A 33 -5.64 -8.06 2.56
C GLU A 33 -6.08 -7.81 1.13
N LEU A 34 -7.18 -8.44 0.73
CA LEU A 34 -7.80 -8.28 -0.57
C LEU A 34 -9.14 -7.58 -0.40
N THR A 35 -9.37 -6.55 -1.20
CA THR A 35 -10.62 -5.78 -1.21
C THR A 35 -11.27 -5.91 -2.58
N ALA A 36 -12.57 -6.18 -2.62
CA ALA A 36 -13.32 -6.31 -3.85
C ALA A 36 -14.77 -5.88 -3.66
N PRO A 37 -15.47 -5.42 -4.71
CA PRO A 37 -16.89 -5.07 -4.62
C PRO A 37 -17.77 -6.22 -4.11
N GLN A 38 -17.41 -7.47 -4.40
CA GLN A 38 -18.15 -8.67 -4.00
C GLN A 38 -17.90 -9.07 -2.53
N TYR A 39 -16.82 -8.59 -1.92
CA TYR A 39 -16.43 -8.87 -0.54
C TYR A 39 -16.20 -7.54 0.19
N PRO A 40 -17.27 -6.81 0.54
CA PRO A 40 -17.16 -5.47 1.13
C PRO A 40 -16.47 -5.48 2.51
N GLU A 41 -16.53 -6.60 3.23
CA GLU A 41 -15.78 -6.85 4.46
C GLU A 41 -14.27 -7.09 4.24
N GLY A 42 -13.86 -7.37 3.00
CA GLY A 42 -12.50 -7.74 2.63
C GLY A 42 -12.16 -9.20 2.96
N LEU A 43 -11.13 -9.72 2.30
CA LEU A 43 -10.56 -11.04 2.54
C LEU A 43 -9.15 -10.89 3.08
N VAL A 44 -8.72 -11.80 3.95
CA VAL A 44 -7.40 -11.75 4.57
C VAL A 44 -6.70 -13.09 4.45
N LEU A 45 -5.52 -13.07 3.83
CA LEU A 45 -4.56 -14.16 3.88
C LEU A 45 -3.53 -13.86 4.98
N LYS A 46 -3.31 -14.81 5.89
CA LYS A 46 -2.30 -14.71 6.95
C LYS A 46 -1.21 -15.75 6.76
N LEU A 47 0.03 -15.30 6.65
CA LEU A 47 1.22 -16.15 6.57
C LEU A 47 1.78 -16.31 7.98
N HIS A 48 1.66 -17.49 8.55
CA HIS A 48 2.30 -17.87 9.82
C HIS A 48 3.66 -18.50 9.55
N ALA A 49 4.48 -18.67 10.60
CA ALA A 49 5.74 -19.39 10.47
C ALA A 49 5.56 -20.87 10.02
N THR A 50 4.38 -21.46 10.24
CA THR A 50 4.10 -22.88 10.04
C THR A 50 3.00 -23.19 9.01
N LYS A 51 2.27 -22.17 8.53
CA LYS A 51 1.09 -22.38 7.67
C LYS A 51 0.59 -21.10 7.03
N ILE A 52 -0.32 -21.25 6.07
CA ILE A 52 -1.21 -20.20 5.60
C ILE A 52 -2.57 -20.32 6.32
N ALA A 53 -3.18 -19.19 6.68
CA ALA A 53 -4.47 -19.12 7.35
C ALA A 53 -5.29 -17.91 6.85
N GLY A 54 -6.48 -17.72 7.41
CA GLY A 54 -7.44 -16.70 6.96
C GLY A 54 -8.42 -17.27 5.94
N ASP A 55 -8.82 -16.47 4.97
CA ASP A 55 -9.86 -16.80 3.98
C ASP A 55 -9.33 -17.63 2.80
N VAL A 56 -8.50 -18.63 3.11
CA VAL A 56 -7.74 -19.43 2.11
C VAL A 56 -8.67 -20.10 1.11
N ASP A 57 -9.76 -20.70 1.57
CA ASP A 57 -10.69 -21.45 0.71
C ASP A 57 -11.41 -20.52 -0.29
N ILE A 58 -11.81 -19.33 0.18
CA ILE A 58 -12.45 -18.31 -0.67
C ILE A 58 -11.45 -17.81 -1.71
N ILE A 59 -10.22 -17.48 -1.27
CA ILE A 59 -9.15 -17.01 -2.16
C ILE A 59 -8.78 -18.09 -3.19
N ASN A 60 -8.74 -19.36 -2.81
CA ASN A 60 -8.52 -20.47 -3.74
C ASN A 60 -9.63 -20.59 -4.78
N GLY A 61 -10.89 -20.38 -4.38
CA GLY A 61 -12.01 -20.27 -5.32
C GLY A 61 -11.83 -19.12 -6.32
N LEU A 62 -11.36 -17.96 -5.86
CA LEU A 62 -11.06 -16.81 -6.73
C LEU A 62 -9.89 -17.08 -7.67
N ASN A 63 -8.82 -17.68 -7.17
CA ASN A 63 -7.62 -18.03 -7.94
C ASN A 63 -7.94 -18.92 -9.13
N HIS A 64 -8.88 -19.87 -8.96
CA HIS A 64 -9.33 -20.75 -10.04
C HIS A 64 -9.84 -19.98 -11.26
N TYR A 65 -10.57 -18.88 -11.09
CA TYR A 65 -11.13 -18.11 -12.20
C TYR A 65 -10.08 -17.35 -13.02
N ILE A 66 -8.99 -16.93 -12.37
CA ILE A 66 -7.88 -16.19 -13.01
C ILE A 66 -6.71 -17.09 -13.41
N GLY A 67 -6.82 -18.40 -13.18
CA GLY A 67 -5.80 -19.39 -13.51
C GLY A 67 -4.62 -19.43 -12.55
N MET A 68 -4.73 -18.83 -11.37
CA MET A 68 -3.70 -18.91 -10.35
C MET A 68 -3.76 -20.26 -9.63
N LYS A 69 -2.60 -20.80 -9.24
CA LYS A 69 -2.52 -22.03 -8.44
C LYS A 69 -3.27 -21.88 -7.11
N THR A 70 -3.86 -22.96 -6.63
CA THR A 70 -4.42 -23.00 -5.28
C THR A 70 -3.29 -23.01 -4.25
N LEU A 71 -3.52 -22.34 -3.12
CA LEU A 71 -2.59 -22.20 -2.03
C LEU A 71 -2.78 -23.34 -1.04
N HIS A 72 -1.77 -24.20 -0.90
CA HIS A 72 -1.73 -25.23 0.14
C HIS A 72 -0.47 -25.08 0.99
N THR A 73 -0.56 -25.37 2.29
CA THR A 73 0.58 -25.18 3.21
C THR A 73 1.76 -26.09 2.83
N GLU A 74 1.47 -27.27 2.30
CA GLU A 74 2.43 -28.26 1.82
C GLU A 74 3.26 -27.81 0.62
N ASP A 75 2.80 -26.81 -0.16
CA ASP A 75 3.52 -26.28 -1.31
C ASP A 75 4.78 -25.49 -0.89
N PHE A 76 4.81 -25.01 0.36
CA PHE A 76 5.85 -24.14 0.87
C PHE A 76 6.72 -24.89 1.87
N ILE A 77 7.94 -25.24 1.47
CA ILE A 77 8.92 -25.87 2.36
C ILE A 77 9.29 -24.95 3.52
N GLU A 78 9.19 -23.63 3.33
CA GLU A 78 9.47 -22.59 4.31
C GLU A 78 8.69 -22.82 5.59
N PHE A 79 7.42 -23.22 5.53
CA PHE A 79 6.61 -23.48 6.72
C PHE A 79 7.10 -24.66 7.56
N LYS A 80 7.88 -25.58 6.97
CA LYS A 80 8.53 -26.67 7.70
C LYS A 80 9.83 -26.24 8.35
N ILE A 81 10.57 -25.29 7.78
CA ILE A 81 11.94 -24.92 8.22
C ILE A 81 11.99 -23.61 9.02
N LEU A 82 11.14 -22.64 8.70
CA LEU A 82 11.12 -21.29 9.25
C LEU A 82 10.96 -21.26 10.78
N PRO A 83 10.10 -22.08 11.42
CA PRO A 83 9.99 -22.13 12.87
C PRO A 83 11.31 -22.52 13.55
N TYR A 84 12.03 -23.48 12.98
CA TYR A 84 13.33 -23.93 13.50
C TYR A 84 14.42 -22.89 13.32
N ILE A 85 14.43 -22.19 12.18
CA ILE A 85 15.37 -21.08 11.93
C ILE A 85 15.14 -19.95 12.94
N LEU A 86 13.89 -19.51 13.12
CA LEU A 86 13.55 -18.46 14.09
C LEU A 86 13.83 -18.90 15.53
N GLY A 87 13.52 -20.16 15.87
CA GLY A 87 13.83 -20.74 17.17
C GLY A 87 15.33 -20.79 17.44
N LEU A 88 16.13 -21.19 16.44
CA LEU A 88 17.59 -21.21 16.52
C LEU A 88 18.16 -19.80 16.73
N PHE A 89 17.71 -18.81 15.95
CA PHE A 89 18.09 -17.42 16.16
C PHE A 89 17.73 -16.93 17.57
N GLY A 90 16.54 -17.30 18.07
CA GLY A 90 16.07 -16.97 19.40
C GLY A 90 16.96 -17.55 20.49
N ILE A 91 17.27 -18.85 20.43
CA ILE A 91 18.15 -19.55 21.38
C ILE A 91 19.57 -18.99 21.34
N ILE A 92 20.10 -18.70 20.14
CA ILE A 92 21.43 -18.07 20.00
C ILE A 92 21.42 -16.67 20.62
N ALA A 93 20.38 -15.86 20.39
CA ALA A 93 20.27 -14.53 20.98
C ALA A 93 20.20 -14.59 22.52
N LEU A 94 19.38 -15.49 23.08
CA LEU A 94 19.31 -15.73 24.53
C LEU A 94 20.66 -16.19 25.09
N SER A 95 21.33 -17.14 24.44
CA SER A 95 22.66 -17.62 24.86
C SER A 95 23.70 -16.50 24.81
N CYS A 96 23.66 -15.68 23.77
CA CYS A 96 24.55 -14.54 23.62
C CYS A 96 24.31 -13.48 24.71
N SER A 97 23.10 -13.36 25.24
CA SER A 97 22.81 -12.43 26.35
C SER A 97 23.63 -12.72 27.61
N PHE A 98 24.13 -13.94 27.82
CA PHE A 98 24.92 -14.31 29.00
C PHE A 98 26.43 -14.36 28.74
N TYR A 99 26.85 -14.86 27.57
CA TYR A 99 28.24 -15.26 27.34
C TYR A 99 28.93 -14.55 26.16
N ALA A 100 28.23 -13.74 25.39
CA ALA A 100 28.76 -13.24 24.11
C ALA A 100 29.80 -12.11 24.25
N LYS A 101 30.72 -12.14 23.28
CA LYS A 101 31.64 -11.06 22.95
C LYS A 101 31.08 -10.27 21.76
N ARG A 102 31.64 -9.10 21.51
CA ARG A 102 31.23 -8.22 20.40
C ARG A 102 31.15 -8.89 19.03
N ASN A 103 32.07 -9.80 18.71
CA ASN A 103 32.05 -10.50 17.43
C ASN A 103 30.79 -11.37 17.27
N SER A 104 30.31 -12.00 18.34
CA SER A 104 29.09 -12.81 18.31
C SER A 104 27.86 -11.95 17.99
N LEU A 105 27.80 -10.72 18.51
CA LEU A 105 26.74 -9.76 18.18
C LEU A 105 26.76 -9.39 16.69
N TYR A 106 27.94 -9.16 16.11
CA TYR A 106 28.08 -8.87 14.68
C TYR A 106 27.68 -10.06 13.81
N ILE A 107 28.13 -11.27 14.16
CA ILE A 107 27.75 -12.49 13.44
C ILE A 107 26.23 -12.66 13.49
N LEU A 108 25.62 -12.56 14.67
CA LEU A 108 24.18 -12.69 14.85
C LEU A 108 23.41 -11.67 14.00
N PHE A 109 23.82 -10.39 14.04
CA PHE A 109 23.17 -9.33 13.25
C PHE A 109 23.32 -9.57 11.74
N CYS A 110 24.53 -9.84 11.26
CA CYS A 110 24.76 -10.07 9.83
C CYS A 110 24.01 -11.31 9.33
N SER A 111 24.00 -12.40 10.11
CA SER A 111 23.21 -13.59 9.81
C SER A 111 21.71 -13.30 9.81
N PHE A 112 21.21 -12.51 10.75
CA PHE A 112 19.79 -12.13 10.81
C PHE A 112 19.38 -11.25 9.61
N VAL A 113 20.20 -10.27 9.24
CA VAL A 113 19.97 -9.44 8.04
C VAL A 113 20.00 -10.28 6.78
N LEU A 114 20.98 -11.17 6.63
CA LEU A 114 21.06 -12.09 5.50
C LEU A 114 19.82 -12.97 5.42
N PHE A 115 19.37 -13.53 6.55
CA PHE A 115 18.13 -14.29 6.63
C PHE A 115 16.92 -13.46 6.17
N GLY A 116 16.78 -12.21 6.64
CA GLY A 116 15.68 -11.33 6.23
C GLY A 116 15.69 -11.02 4.73
N VAL A 117 16.87 -10.79 4.14
CA VAL A 117 17.02 -10.56 2.69
C VAL A 117 16.63 -11.82 1.90
N LEU A 118 17.12 -12.99 2.31
CA LEU A 118 16.79 -14.26 1.65
C LEU A 118 15.30 -14.58 1.75
N ALA A 119 14.67 -14.36 2.91
CA ALA A 119 13.24 -14.54 3.10
C ALA A 119 12.42 -13.59 2.22
N ALA A 120 12.85 -12.33 2.05
CA ALA A 120 12.18 -11.37 1.18
C ALA A 120 12.29 -11.75 -0.31
N ILE A 121 13.46 -12.24 -0.75
CA ILE A 121 13.67 -12.73 -2.13
C ILE A 121 12.79 -13.96 -2.38
N ASP A 122 12.76 -14.90 -1.43
CA ASP A 122 11.97 -16.11 -1.54
C ASP A 122 10.45 -15.80 -1.58
N PHE A 123 9.98 -14.91 -0.71
CA PHE A 123 8.59 -14.45 -0.73
C PHE A 123 8.23 -13.73 -2.04
N TYR A 124 9.13 -12.88 -2.56
CA TYR A 124 8.93 -12.28 -3.88
C TYR A 124 8.84 -13.33 -5.00
N ARG A 125 9.70 -14.36 -4.97
CA ARG A 125 9.67 -15.47 -5.93
C ARG A 125 8.33 -16.20 -5.92
N TRP A 126 7.81 -16.52 -4.73
CA TRP A 126 6.49 -17.16 -4.59
C TRP A 126 5.37 -16.29 -5.15
N ASN A 127 5.32 -15.00 -4.78
CA ASN A 127 4.34 -14.06 -5.34
C ASN A 127 4.45 -13.97 -6.87
N TYR A 128 5.67 -13.98 -7.41
CA TYR A 128 5.90 -13.92 -8.85
C TYR A 128 5.40 -15.18 -9.57
N ASP A 129 5.76 -16.39 -9.08
CA ASP A 129 5.33 -17.65 -9.70
C ASP A 129 3.80 -17.76 -9.70
N TYR A 130 3.14 -17.53 -8.56
CA TYR A 130 1.68 -17.56 -8.50
C TYR A 130 1.02 -16.47 -9.35
N GLY A 131 1.64 -15.29 -9.47
CA GLY A 131 1.09 -14.18 -10.24
C GLY A 131 1.26 -14.26 -11.76
N HIS A 132 2.25 -15.03 -12.25
CA HIS A 132 2.63 -15.07 -13.68
C HIS A 132 2.46 -16.44 -14.34
N ASN A 133 2.53 -17.52 -13.56
CA ASN A 133 2.40 -18.88 -14.05
C ASN A 133 0.92 -19.30 -14.03
N LEU A 134 0.12 -18.65 -14.89
CA LEU A 134 -1.33 -18.78 -14.92
C LEU A 134 -1.78 -19.84 -15.93
N ASP A 135 -2.84 -20.57 -15.61
CA ASP A 135 -3.47 -21.52 -16.52
C ASP A 135 -4.00 -20.78 -17.78
N PRO A 136 -3.53 -21.14 -18.99
CA PRO A 136 -3.99 -20.53 -20.23
C PRO A 136 -5.48 -20.79 -20.51
N ASN A 137 -6.12 -21.75 -19.84
CA ASN A 137 -7.53 -22.09 -20.03
C ASN A 137 -8.46 -21.45 -18.98
N ALA A 138 -7.94 -20.55 -18.15
CA ALA A 138 -8.74 -19.85 -17.13
C ALA A 138 -9.89 -19.03 -17.73
N ALA A 139 -10.99 -18.93 -16.97
CA ALA A 139 -12.20 -18.24 -17.39
C ALA A 139 -11.99 -16.73 -17.60
N ILE A 140 -11.18 -16.09 -16.75
CA ILE A 140 -10.88 -14.66 -16.81
C ILE A 140 -9.43 -14.47 -17.22
N ARG A 141 -9.23 -13.91 -18.42
CA ARG A 141 -7.89 -13.63 -18.96
C ARG A 141 -7.84 -12.20 -19.47
N VAL A 142 -6.88 -11.44 -18.97
CA VAL A 142 -6.58 -10.09 -19.46
C VAL A 142 -5.20 -10.13 -20.12
N PRO A 143 -5.11 -9.93 -21.44
CA PRO A 143 -3.83 -9.96 -22.14
C PRO A 143 -2.81 -9.00 -21.52
N GLY A 144 -1.61 -9.50 -21.21
CA GLY A 144 -0.51 -8.70 -20.65
C GLY A 144 -0.61 -8.37 -19.17
N MET A 145 -1.62 -8.88 -18.44
CA MET A 145 -1.77 -8.65 -17.00
C MET A 145 -1.35 -9.86 -16.16
N ALA A 146 -0.72 -9.58 -15.02
CA ALA A 146 -0.30 -10.56 -14.03
C ALA A 146 -0.88 -10.22 -12.65
N TYR A 147 -1.22 -11.25 -11.87
CA TYR A 147 -1.93 -11.12 -10.60
C TYR A 147 -1.01 -11.17 -9.38
N GLN A 148 0.24 -10.75 -9.54
CA GLN A 148 1.22 -10.75 -8.46
C GLN A 148 0.87 -9.67 -7.41
N PRO A 149 0.58 -10.04 -6.14
CA PRO A 149 0.41 -9.09 -5.05
C PRO A 149 1.75 -8.40 -4.73
N PRO A 150 1.73 -7.18 -4.15
CA PRO A 150 2.96 -6.49 -3.79
C PRO A 150 3.65 -7.21 -2.63
N LEU A 151 4.99 -7.19 -2.61
CA LEU A 151 5.72 -7.68 -1.44
C LEU A 151 5.38 -6.85 -0.19
N LEU A 152 5.27 -5.54 -0.35
CA LEU A 152 4.91 -4.58 0.68
C LEU A 152 4.10 -3.43 0.06
N GLY A 153 3.06 -2.98 0.73
CA GLY A 153 2.22 -1.85 0.29
C GLY A 153 0.98 -2.28 -0.49
N TYR A 154 0.43 -1.36 -1.26
CA TYR A 154 -0.82 -1.55 -2.01
C TYR A 154 -0.58 -1.72 -3.50
N LYS A 155 -1.34 -2.61 -4.14
CA LYS A 155 -1.40 -2.74 -5.60
C LYS A 155 -2.82 -3.11 -6.03
N GLN A 156 -3.32 -2.40 -7.04
CA GLN A 156 -4.56 -2.76 -7.71
C GLN A 156 -4.31 -3.90 -8.70
N LEU A 157 -5.16 -4.93 -8.66
CA LEU A 157 -5.18 -6.10 -9.54
C LEU A 157 -6.59 -6.25 -10.11
N LEU A 158 -6.87 -5.67 -11.30
CA LEU A 158 -8.24 -5.57 -11.83
C LEU A 158 -9.18 -4.85 -10.86
N ASN A 159 -10.29 -5.46 -10.46
CA ASN A 159 -11.26 -4.93 -9.51
C ASN A 159 -10.90 -5.30 -8.06
N PHE A 160 -9.74 -5.93 -7.83
CA PHE A 160 -9.24 -6.26 -6.50
C PHE A 160 -8.14 -5.30 -6.07
N GLY A 161 -8.23 -4.77 -4.85
CA GLY A 161 -7.11 -4.10 -4.19
C GLY A 161 -6.36 -5.07 -3.29
N ALA A 162 -5.05 -5.24 -3.48
CA ALA A 162 -4.21 -6.08 -2.63
C ALA A 162 -3.27 -5.23 -1.77
N TYR A 163 -3.38 -5.36 -0.45
CA TYR A 163 -2.52 -4.69 0.54
C TYR A 163 -1.69 -5.70 1.32
N SER A 164 -0.37 -5.60 1.23
CA SER A 164 0.58 -6.55 1.82
C SER A 164 1.43 -5.86 2.87
N ILE A 165 1.46 -6.37 4.10
CA ILE A 165 2.15 -5.74 5.23
C ILE A 165 2.59 -6.78 6.28
N PRO A 166 3.69 -6.52 7.02
CA PRO A 166 3.98 -7.29 8.23
C PRO A 166 2.77 -7.32 9.17
N ASP A 167 2.46 -8.51 9.66
CA ASP A 167 1.55 -8.68 10.79
C ASP A 167 2.39 -8.72 12.09
N ILE A 168 1.78 -9.05 13.23
CA ILE A 168 2.41 -8.99 14.56
C ILE A 168 3.81 -9.61 14.57
N GLY A 169 3.96 -10.82 14.05
CA GLY A 169 5.24 -11.52 14.00
C GLY A 169 6.28 -10.85 13.11
N GLY A 170 5.87 -10.32 11.95
CA GLY A 170 6.76 -9.56 11.07
C GLY A 170 7.25 -8.27 11.75
N TRP A 171 6.38 -7.58 12.49
CA TRP A 171 6.78 -6.42 13.31
C TRP A 171 7.74 -6.81 14.45
N MET A 172 7.57 -8.00 15.05
CA MET A 172 8.54 -8.52 16.01
C MET A 172 9.92 -8.72 15.35
N LEU A 173 9.99 -9.28 14.13
CA LEU A 173 11.25 -9.46 13.40
C LEU A 173 11.90 -8.13 13.00
N ILE A 174 11.12 -7.15 12.55
CA ILE A 174 11.62 -5.79 12.26
C ILE A 174 12.19 -5.16 13.53
N THR A 175 11.49 -5.29 14.65
CA THR A 175 11.94 -4.80 15.96
C THR A 175 13.25 -5.46 16.38
N VAL A 176 13.41 -6.77 16.17
CA VAL A 176 14.68 -7.49 16.43
C VAL A 176 15.81 -6.89 15.60
N GLY A 177 15.61 -6.64 14.30
CA GLY A 177 16.61 -6.03 13.43
C GLY A 177 17.07 -4.66 13.92
N VAL A 178 16.11 -3.80 14.30
CA VAL A 178 16.37 -2.47 14.86
C VAL A 178 17.13 -2.56 16.18
N LEU A 179 16.70 -3.43 17.09
CA LEU A 179 17.32 -3.62 18.40
C LEU A 179 18.75 -4.14 18.29
N LEU A 180 19.00 -5.14 17.44
CA LEU A 180 20.35 -5.65 17.19
C LEU A 180 21.26 -4.57 16.59
N PHE A 181 20.74 -3.74 15.68
CA PHE A 181 21.48 -2.60 15.13
C PHE A 181 21.83 -1.56 16.20
N LEU A 182 20.91 -1.24 17.10
CA LEU A 182 21.16 -0.34 18.24
C LEU A 182 22.23 -0.91 19.19
N ALA A 183 22.21 -2.22 19.46
CA ALA A 183 23.25 -2.87 20.25
C ALA A 183 24.62 -2.78 19.55
N ILE A 184 24.67 -2.92 18.22
CA ILE A 184 25.91 -2.72 17.43
C ILE A 184 26.43 -1.29 17.58
N ILE A 185 25.57 -0.28 17.42
CA ILE A 185 25.96 1.12 17.57
C ILE A 185 26.50 1.36 18.98
N LYS A 186 25.80 0.86 20.02
CA LYS A 186 26.22 1.00 21.41
C LYS A 186 27.59 0.40 21.67
N GLU A 187 27.88 -0.74 21.06
CA GLU A 187 29.16 -1.43 21.21
C GLU A 187 30.27 -0.81 20.36
N ARG A 188 29.97 -0.28 19.17
CA ARG A 188 30.96 0.43 18.35
C ARG A 188 31.35 1.72 19.08
N LYS A 189 32.58 1.79 19.62
CA LYS A 189 33.16 2.96 20.31
C LYS A 189 33.38 4.18 19.39
N SER A 190 32.48 4.48 18.45
CA SER A 190 32.64 5.56 17.48
C SER A 190 31.79 6.77 17.87
N ALA A 191 32.43 7.94 17.79
CA ALA A 191 32.08 9.22 18.40
C ALA A 191 30.87 9.97 17.80
N LEU A 192 29.77 9.29 17.45
CA LEU A 192 28.48 9.97 17.33
C LEU A 192 27.67 9.64 18.57
N GLY A 193 27.51 10.63 19.45
CA GLY A 193 26.78 10.50 20.70
C GLY A 193 25.44 9.80 20.48
N PHE A 194 25.26 8.67 21.16
CA PHE A 194 24.06 7.81 21.15
C PHE A 194 22.74 8.60 21.24
N ASN A 195 22.75 9.73 21.94
CA ASN A 195 21.58 10.62 22.09
C ASN A 195 21.21 11.38 20.80
N LYS A 196 22.16 11.71 19.91
CA LYS A 196 21.88 12.46 18.67
C LYS A 196 21.25 11.59 17.58
N PHE A 197 21.58 10.29 17.54
CA PHE A 197 21.03 9.38 16.52
C PHE A 197 19.58 8.99 16.80
N PHE A 198 19.21 8.82 18.09
CA PHE A 198 17.83 8.54 18.50
C PHE A 198 16.89 9.69 18.14
N SER A 199 17.36 10.94 18.25
CA SER A 199 16.62 12.13 17.80
C SER A 199 16.38 12.11 16.28
N VAL A 200 17.38 11.72 15.48
CA VAL A 200 17.28 11.74 14.02
C VAL A 200 16.37 10.64 13.47
N LEU A 201 16.37 9.44 14.07
CA LEU A 201 15.50 8.33 13.65
C LEU A 201 14.01 8.60 13.95
N ILE A 202 13.73 9.24 15.09
CA ILE A 202 12.38 9.68 15.47
C ILE A 202 11.92 10.81 14.53
N ILE A 203 12.78 11.80 14.23
CA ILE A 203 12.44 12.92 13.34
C ILE A 203 12.23 12.45 11.89
N ALA A 204 12.99 11.46 11.40
CA ALA A 204 12.81 10.90 10.06
C ALA A 204 11.47 10.16 9.88
N SER A 205 10.89 9.65 10.98
CA SER A 205 9.58 8.98 10.96
C SER A 205 8.40 9.97 10.84
N PHE A 206 8.62 11.28 11.08
CA PHE A 206 7.60 12.32 10.99
C PHE A 206 7.57 13.07 9.64
N LEU A 207 8.47 12.78 8.69
CA LEU A 207 8.58 13.55 7.44
C LEU A 207 7.79 12.97 6.25
N PHE A 208 6.95 11.94 6.43
CA PHE A 208 6.17 11.31 5.35
C PHE A 208 4.70 11.75 5.27
N SER A 209 4.39 13.02 5.56
CA SER A 209 3.07 13.57 5.20
C SER A 209 3.10 15.08 5.05
N CYS A 210 3.45 15.51 3.85
CA CYS A 210 3.06 16.81 3.34
C CYS A 210 2.72 16.63 1.85
N SER A 211 1.47 16.26 1.56
CA SER A 211 0.88 16.49 0.25
C SER A 211 0.70 18.00 0.08
N GLY A 212 1.42 18.59 -0.87
CA GLY A 212 1.33 20.01 -1.18
C GLY A 212 -0.01 20.38 -1.82
N ASP A 213 -0.25 21.68 -1.98
CA ASP A 213 -1.49 22.28 -2.52
C ASP A 213 -1.65 22.13 -4.04
N ARG A 214 -1.19 21.02 -4.61
CA ARG A 214 -1.22 20.76 -6.06
C ARG A 214 -2.12 19.56 -6.35
N PRO A 215 -2.84 19.56 -7.48
CA PRO A 215 -3.65 18.42 -7.86
C PRO A 215 -2.78 17.17 -8.01
N ILE A 216 -3.28 16.03 -7.54
CA ILE A 216 -2.63 14.75 -7.73
C ILE A 216 -3.15 14.16 -9.05
N SER A 217 -2.24 13.84 -9.98
CA SER A 217 -2.63 13.25 -11.26
C SER A 217 -3.50 12.00 -11.06
N ILE A 218 -4.65 11.97 -11.76
CA ILE A 218 -5.53 10.81 -11.83
C ILE A 218 -4.98 9.85 -12.88
N LYS A 219 -4.72 8.60 -12.48
CA LYS A 219 -4.25 7.54 -13.37
C LYS A 219 -5.44 6.81 -13.95
N ILE A 220 -5.74 7.09 -15.22
CA ILE A 220 -6.86 6.46 -15.93
C ILE A 220 -6.69 4.93 -15.97
N ASN A 221 -7.81 4.22 -15.82
CA ASN A 221 -7.91 2.76 -15.70
C ASN A 221 -7.11 2.13 -14.54
N THR A 222 -6.62 2.95 -13.61
CA THR A 222 -5.82 2.50 -12.46
C THR A 222 -6.39 3.02 -11.14
N ASP A 223 -6.70 4.31 -11.08
CA ASP A 223 -7.32 4.93 -9.91
C ASP A 223 -8.83 4.64 -9.89
N ASN A 224 -9.39 4.44 -8.69
CA ASN A 224 -10.83 4.26 -8.51
C ASN A 224 -11.46 5.56 -8.01
N CYS A 225 -12.73 5.75 -8.37
CA CYS A 225 -13.56 6.83 -7.87
C CYS A 225 -13.85 6.63 -6.38
N ASP A 226 -13.57 7.64 -5.56
CA ASP A 226 -13.81 7.63 -4.13
C ASP A 226 -15.29 7.60 -3.75
N TYR A 227 -16.19 7.93 -4.69
CA TYR A 227 -17.64 7.81 -4.51
C TYR A 227 -18.16 6.44 -4.96
N CYS A 228 -18.23 6.18 -6.28
CA CYS A 228 -18.87 4.99 -6.84
C CYS A 228 -18.01 3.72 -6.77
N LYS A 229 -16.73 3.82 -6.39
CA LYS A 229 -15.75 2.73 -6.30
C LYS A 229 -15.40 2.05 -7.63
N MET A 230 -15.95 2.51 -8.74
CA MET A 230 -15.57 2.07 -10.09
C MET A 230 -14.23 2.69 -10.52
N GLY A 231 -13.53 2.03 -11.44
CA GLY A 231 -12.29 2.56 -12.04
C GLY A 231 -12.56 3.83 -12.84
N ILE A 232 -11.66 4.81 -12.72
CA ILE A 232 -11.76 6.07 -13.45
C ILE A 232 -11.37 5.82 -14.90
N SER A 233 -12.33 5.93 -15.80
CA SER A 233 -12.23 5.38 -17.17
C SER A 233 -11.96 6.44 -18.24
N ASP A 234 -12.39 7.67 -18.01
CA ASP A 234 -12.25 8.77 -18.97
C ASP A 234 -11.69 10.05 -18.30
N GLY A 235 -10.44 10.37 -18.65
CA GLY A 235 -9.73 11.54 -18.15
C GLY A 235 -10.27 12.89 -18.64
N LYS A 236 -11.35 12.94 -19.44
CA LYS A 236 -12.02 14.19 -19.81
C LYS A 236 -13.04 14.67 -18.78
N TYR A 237 -13.51 13.77 -17.92
CA TYR A 237 -14.61 14.05 -16.98
C TYR A 237 -14.19 13.97 -15.51
N GLY A 238 -13.07 13.30 -15.23
CA GLY A 238 -12.62 13.07 -13.87
C GLY A 238 -12.47 14.37 -13.07
N SER A 239 -12.60 14.26 -11.75
CA SER A 239 -12.43 15.39 -10.85
C SER A 239 -11.71 14.99 -9.57
N GLU A 240 -11.19 15.98 -8.85
CA GLU A 240 -10.46 15.79 -7.60
C GLU A 240 -10.83 16.88 -6.60
N ILE A 241 -10.91 16.52 -5.32
CA ILE A 241 -10.95 17.48 -4.22
C ILE A 241 -9.72 17.29 -3.32
N ILE A 242 -9.19 18.39 -2.80
CA ILE A 242 -8.18 18.37 -1.75
C ILE A 242 -8.80 18.97 -0.49
N THR A 243 -8.74 18.24 0.62
CA THR A 243 -9.25 18.71 1.92
C THR A 243 -8.29 19.67 2.61
N GLN A 244 -8.76 20.40 3.63
CA GLN A 244 -7.89 21.23 4.49
C GLN A 244 -6.74 20.46 5.14
N LYS A 245 -6.89 19.14 5.31
CA LYS A 245 -5.85 18.25 5.85
C LYS A 245 -4.88 17.73 4.77
N GLY A 246 -5.02 18.17 3.52
CA GLY A 246 -4.17 17.75 2.40
C GLY A 246 -4.51 16.38 1.81
N ARG A 247 -5.60 15.74 2.26
CA ARG A 247 -6.07 14.48 1.63
C ARG A 247 -6.76 14.79 0.32
N ALA A 248 -6.33 14.13 -0.74
CA ALA A 248 -6.96 14.17 -2.06
C ALA A 248 -7.98 13.03 -2.19
N TYR A 249 -9.11 13.30 -2.86
CA TYR A 249 -10.09 12.31 -3.28
C TYR A 249 -10.39 12.50 -4.77
N LYS A 250 -10.48 11.41 -5.51
CA LYS A 250 -10.58 11.36 -6.98
C LYS A 250 -11.91 10.79 -7.40
N PHE A 251 -12.47 11.27 -8.50
CA PHE A 251 -13.80 10.89 -8.96
C PHE A 251 -13.82 10.66 -10.47
N ASP A 252 -14.61 9.69 -10.91
CA ASP A 252 -14.75 9.31 -12.32
C ASP A 252 -15.46 10.39 -13.14
N ASP A 253 -16.39 11.12 -12.51
CA ASP A 253 -16.90 12.37 -13.04
C ASP A 253 -17.25 13.39 -11.95
N ILE A 254 -17.64 14.59 -12.39
CA ILE A 254 -18.01 15.70 -11.50
C ILE A 254 -19.26 15.39 -10.64
N ALA A 255 -20.18 14.53 -11.10
CA ALA A 255 -21.37 14.18 -10.33
C ALA A 255 -21.02 13.28 -9.15
N CYS A 256 -20.07 12.36 -9.33
CA CYS A 256 -19.52 11.57 -8.24
C CYS A 256 -18.90 12.45 -7.15
N MET A 257 -18.13 13.47 -7.53
CA MET A 257 -17.54 14.43 -6.60
C MET A 257 -18.61 15.20 -5.82
N VAL A 258 -19.62 15.74 -6.50
CA VAL A 258 -20.70 16.51 -5.85
C VAL A 258 -21.47 15.64 -4.85
N ASN A 259 -21.86 14.43 -5.25
CA ASN A 259 -22.56 13.51 -4.35
C ASN A 259 -21.70 13.11 -3.15
N TYR A 260 -20.39 12.89 -3.35
CA TYR A 260 -19.47 12.61 -2.26
C TYR A 260 -19.42 13.76 -1.25
N CYS A 261 -19.31 15.01 -1.72
CA CYS A 261 -19.33 16.19 -0.87
C CYS A 261 -20.65 16.33 -0.10
N LYS A 262 -21.78 15.97 -0.69
CA LYS A 262 -23.10 15.99 -0.03
C LYS A 262 -23.21 14.96 1.09
N GLU A 263 -22.74 13.74 0.85
CA GLU A 263 -22.72 12.68 1.87
C GLU A 263 -21.70 12.93 2.98
N HIS A 264 -20.68 13.77 2.71
CA HIS A 264 -19.62 14.12 3.64
C HIS A 264 -19.64 15.62 3.96
N SER A 265 -20.81 16.17 4.31
CA SER A 265 -20.99 17.61 4.54
C SER A 265 -20.07 18.22 5.60
N ASP A 266 -19.58 17.43 6.55
CA ASP A 266 -18.64 17.86 7.59
C ASP A 266 -17.19 18.00 7.07
N MET A 267 -16.92 17.52 5.85
CA MET A 267 -15.60 17.58 5.22
C MET A 267 -15.30 18.99 4.73
N LYS A 268 -14.25 19.60 5.30
CA LYS A 268 -13.74 20.89 4.82
C LYS A 268 -12.85 20.71 3.59
N VAL A 269 -13.42 20.97 2.42
CA VAL A 269 -12.67 21.02 1.15
C VAL A 269 -11.88 22.32 1.08
N LYS A 270 -10.61 22.23 0.65
CA LYS A 270 -9.70 23.36 0.45
C LYS A 270 -9.70 23.81 -1.02
N SER A 271 -9.71 22.88 -1.96
CA SER A 271 -9.73 23.17 -3.39
C SER A 271 -10.41 22.07 -4.20
N TYR A 272 -11.01 22.47 -5.33
CA TYR A 272 -11.65 21.59 -6.30
C TYR A 272 -10.91 21.65 -7.63
N TYR A 273 -10.75 20.49 -8.26
CA TYR A 273 -10.14 20.35 -9.58
C TYR A 273 -11.03 19.50 -10.48
N VAL A 274 -11.06 19.85 -11.76
CA VAL A 274 -11.80 19.16 -12.81
C VAL A 274 -10.90 19.00 -14.02
N HIS A 275 -11.09 17.95 -14.80
CA HIS A 275 -10.34 17.79 -16.04
C HIS A 275 -10.76 18.80 -17.10
N ASP A 276 -9.79 19.36 -17.83
CA ASP A 276 -10.08 20.10 -19.05
C ASP A 276 -10.45 19.12 -20.16
N TYR A 277 -11.68 19.23 -20.65
CA TYR A 277 -12.29 18.36 -21.65
C TYR A 277 -11.51 18.33 -22.98
N THR A 278 -10.77 19.40 -23.28
CA THR A 278 -9.99 19.54 -24.52
C THR A 278 -8.57 18.99 -24.41
N LYS A 279 -8.11 18.69 -23.19
CA LYS A 279 -6.75 18.26 -22.92
C LYS A 279 -6.70 16.80 -22.48
N GLU A 280 -5.53 16.20 -22.64
CA GLU A 280 -5.29 14.83 -22.22
C GLU A 280 -4.97 14.78 -20.73
N ASN A 281 -5.96 14.42 -19.91
CA ASN A 281 -5.80 14.11 -18.49
C ASN A 281 -5.14 15.24 -17.66
N GLU A 282 -5.48 16.50 -17.97
CA GLU A 282 -5.01 17.69 -17.25
C GLU A 282 -6.09 18.23 -16.31
N LEU A 283 -5.76 18.33 -15.02
CA LEU A 283 -6.62 18.94 -13.99
C LEU A 283 -6.44 20.46 -13.95
N ILE A 284 -7.56 21.18 -14.01
CA ILE A 284 -7.65 22.63 -13.85
C ILE A 284 -8.47 22.97 -12.60
N GLN A 285 -8.25 24.16 -12.06
CA GLN A 285 -8.97 24.63 -10.88
C GLN A 285 -10.45 24.89 -11.22
N ALA A 286 -11.37 24.23 -10.50
CA ALA A 286 -12.80 24.25 -10.84
C ALA A 286 -13.41 25.66 -10.74
N GLU A 287 -12.97 26.48 -9.79
CA GLU A 287 -13.47 27.85 -9.62
C GLU A 287 -13.08 28.80 -10.77
N LYS A 288 -12.13 28.40 -11.64
CA LYS A 288 -11.66 29.19 -12.79
C LYS A 288 -12.06 28.55 -14.13
N ALA A 289 -12.76 27.42 -14.10
CA ALA A 289 -13.17 26.69 -15.29
C ALA A 289 -14.53 27.18 -15.79
N PHE A 290 -14.79 26.93 -17.07
CA PHE A 290 -16.07 27.16 -17.73
C PHE A 290 -16.75 25.82 -18.00
N PHE A 291 -18.07 25.72 -17.81
CA PHE A 291 -18.77 24.44 -17.83
C PHE A 291 -19.96 24.43 -18.79
N ILE A 292 -20.10 23.32 -19.52
CA ILE A 292 -21.27 23.01 -20.34
C ILE A 292 -21.94 21.75 -19.80
N SER A 293 -23.26 21.78 -19.59
CA SER A 293 -24.07 20.66 -19.11
C SER A 293 -25.07 20.20 -20.17
N GLY A 294 -25.28 18.89 -20.27
CA GLY A 294 -26.32 18.28 -21.09
C GLY A 294 -25.98 18.20 -22.57
N GLY A 295 -27.00 18.27 -23.43
CA GLY A 295 -26.83 18.11 -24.87
C GLY A 295 -26.39 16.68 -25.25
N THR A 296 -25.34 16.58 -26.07
CA THR A 296 -24.75 15.29 -26.49
C THR A 296 -23.66 14.76 -25.56
N ILE A 297 -23.36 15.47 -24.46
CA ILE A 297 -22.31 15.09 -23.50
C ILE A 297 -22.73 13.81 -22.77
N LYS A 298 -21.81 12.83 -22.71
CA LYS A 298 -22.00 11.56 -21.98
C LYS A 298 -20.78 11.30 -21.10
N SER A 299 -20.93 11.54 -19.80
CA SER A 299 -19.89 11.19 -18.81
C SER A 299 -20.13 9.77 -18.26
N PRO A 300 -19.09 9.09 -17.75
CA PRO A 300 -19.18 7.73 -17.24
C PRO A 300 -20.29 7.50 -16.18
N MET A 301 -20.52 8.48 -15.31
CA MET A 301 -21.48 8.39 -14.20
C MET A 301 -22.69 9.33 -14.37
N HIS A 302 -23.02 9.67 -15.63
CA HIS A 302 -24.20 10.44 -16.02
C HIS A 302 -24.28 11.89 -15.47
N GLY A 303 -23.17 12.45 -14.99
CA GLY A 303 -23.08 13.88 -14.68
C GLY A 303 -23.31 14.76 -15.92
N ASN A 304 -22.85 14.33 -17.09
CA ASN A 304 -23.03 14.99 -18.40
C ASN A 304 -22.60 16.46 -18.39
N ILE A 305 -21.47 16.75 -17.77
CA ILE A 305 -20.86 18.08 -17.69
C ILE A 305 -19.42 17.99 -18.22
N ALA A 306 -19.04 18.93 -19.08
CA ALA A 306 -17.68 19.12 -19.57
C ALA A 306 -17.12 20.45 -19.05
N ALA A 307 -15.83 20.47 -18.67
CA ALA A 307 -15.15 21.65 -18.15
C ALA A 307 -14.03 22.11 -19.09
N PHE A 308 -13.79 23.42 -19.14
CA PHE A 308 -12.86 24.06 -20.08
C PHE A 308 -12.01 25.11 -19.37
N SER A 309 -10.73 25.23 -19.76
CA SER A 309 -9.85 26.27 -19.22
C SER A 309 -10.13 27.67 -19.81
N THR A 310 -10.81 27.76 -20.95
CA THR A 310 -11.13 29.04 -21.60
C THR A 310 -12.59 29.13 -22.01
N GLU A 311 -13.15 30.33 -21.92
CA GLU A 311 -14.53 30.63 -22.29
C GLU A 311 -14.81 30.34 -23.77
N SER A 312 -13.86 30.70 -24.65
CA SER A 312 -13.97 30.48 -26.10
C SER A 312 -14.14 29.00 -26.46
N GLN A 313 -13.37 28.10 -25.81
CA GLN A 313 -13.52 26.65 -26.00
C GLN A 313 -14.89 26.16 -25.49
N SER A 314 -15.31 26.63 -24.32
CA SER A 314 -16.61 26.29 -23.73
C SER A 314 -17.77 26.70 -24.64
N GLN A 315 -17.76 27.92 -25.18
CA GLN A 315 -18.80 28.45 -26.07
C GLN A 315 -18.84 27.68 -27.40
N ALA A 316 -17.68 27.41 -28.01
CA ALA A 316 -17.60 26.64 -29.24
C ALA A 316 -18.16 25.22 -29.06
N PHE A 317 -17.77 24.54 -27.97
CA PHE A 317 -18.26 23.21 -27.66
C PHE A 317 -19.74 23.19 -27.26
N GLY A 318 -20.23 24.21 -26.56
CA GLY A 318 -21.65 24.35 -26.21
C GLY A 318 -22.55 24.41 -27.44
N ALA A 319 -22.14 25.17 -28.47
CA ALA A 319 -22.84 25.24 -29.75
C ALA A 319 -22.85 23.90 -30.49
N GLU A 320 -21.73 23.18 -30.50
CA GLU A 320 -21.60 21.86 -31.14
C GLU A 320 -22.43 20.78 -30.43
N SER A 321 -22.30 20.71 -29.11
CA SER A 321 -22.93 19.69 -28.27
C SER A 321 -24.42 19.95 -27.99
N LYS A 322 -24.91 21.15 -28.31
CA LYS A 322 -26.23 21.65 -27.88
C LYS A 322 -26.40 21.62 -26.35
N GLY A 323 -25.29 21.77 -25.62
CA GLY A 323 -25.27 21.87 -24.17
C GLY A 323 -25.51 23.30 -23.70
N THR A 324 -25.85 23.46 -22.42
CA THR A 324 -26.09 24.76 -21.79
C THR A 324 -24.97 25.11 -20.83
N GLU A 325 -24.55 26.36 -20.83
CA GLU A 325 -23.61 26.87 -19.83
C GLU A 325 -24.17 26.72 -18.42
N ILE A 326 -23.32 26.30 -17.48
CA ILE A 326 -23.67 26.18 -16.07
C ILE A 326 -22.56 26.77 -15.21
N GLN A 327 -22.94 27.45 -14.13
CA GLN A 327 -21.98 28.05 -13.21
C GLN A 327 -21.51 27.04 -12.16
N TRP A 328 -20.25 27.14 -11.74
CA TRP A 328 -19.65 26.25 -10.74
C TRP A 328 -20.49 26.12 -9.46
N ALA A 329 -21.02 27.23 -8.94
CA ALA A 329 -21.86 27.24 -7.74
C ALA A 329 -23.10 26.34 -7.88
N SER A 330 -23.77 26.38 -9.05
CA SER A 330 -24.94 25.54 -9.33
C SER A 330 -24.61 24.07 -9.49
N ILE A 331 -23.36 23.74 -9.87
CA ILE A 331 -22.89 22.34 -9.94
C ILE A 331 -22.77 21.76 -8.54
N LEU A 332 -22.25 22.51 -7.57
CA LEU A 332 -22.09 22.04 -6.18
C LEU A 332 -23.44 21.81 -5.47
N GLU A 333 -24.49 22.50 -5.89
CA GLU A 333 -25.83 22.38 -5.31
C GLU A 333 -26.67 21.21 -5.90
N LYS A 334 -26.37 20.80 -7.13
CA LYS A 334 -27.09 19.73 -7.88
C LYS A 334 -27.12 18.42 -7.15
#